data_AF-A0A8S4QED7-F1
#
_entry.id   AF-A0A8S4QED7-F1
#
_cell.length_a   1.000
_cell.length_b   1.000
_cell.length_c   1.000
_cell.angle_alpha   90.00
_cell.angle_beta   90.00
_cell.angle_gamma   90.00
#
_symmetry.space_group_name_H-M   'P 1'
#
loop_
_entity.id
_entity.type
_entity.pdbx_description
1 polymer ?
#
loop_
_entity_poly.entity_id
_entity_poly.type
_entity_poly.pdbx_seq_one_letter_code
_entity_poly.pdbx_strand_id
1 'polypeptide(L)'
;FYFSCEVMANSVLRVVILVIGIAAWAIHAQVPPPTQLDPNEWWGPKELQGRTNETVRHFEIRFCDEMIHDLVSRLKRHRKLAPPLEGTAFYYGFNTNQIDPWVKYWAEEYDFKEREAYFNQYPHYKTNIQGLDIHFLRVTPQ
;
A
#
# COMPACT_ATOMS: atom_id res chain seq x y z
N PHE A 1 -10.01 -16.15 68.79
CA PHE A 1 -8.63 -15.98 68.26
C PHE A 1 -8.41 -16.62 66.88
N TYR A 2 -8.98 -17.79 66.56
CA TYR A 2 -8.86 -18.39 65.21
C TYR A 2 -9.56 -17.60 64.09
N PHE A 3 -10.76 -17.06 64.35
CA PHE A 3 -11.57 -16.33 63.36
C PHE A 3 -10.89 -15.06 62.80
N SER A 4 -10.10 -14.35 63.62
CA SER A 4 -9.39 -13.13 63.21
C SER A 4 -8.15 -13.41 62.36
N CYS A 5 -7.53 -14.58 62.48
CA CYS A 5 -6.34 -14.96 61.72
C CYS A 5 -6.69 -15.40 60.29
N GLU A 6 -7.78 -16.16 60.12
CA GLU A 6 -8.31 -16.57 58.82
C GLU A 6 -8.82 -15.39 57.99
N VAL A 7 -9.51 -14.45 58.62
CA VAL A 7 -9.97 -13.22 57.97
C VAL A 7 -8.78 -12.35 57.55
N MET A 8 -7.74 -12.28 58.37
CA MET A 8 -6.50 -11.56 58.06
C MET A 8 -5.74 -12.23 56.91
N ALA A 9 -5.61 -13.56 56.92
CA ALA A 9 -4.94 -14.33 55.86
C ALA A 9 -5.66 -14.21 54.51
N ASN A 10 -7.00 -14.29 54.49
CA ASN A 10 -7.81 -14.08 53.29
C ASN A 10 -7.73 -12.63 52.77
N SER A 11 -7.59 -11.65 53.67
CA SER A 11 -7.41 -10.25 53.30
C SER A 11 -6.04 -10.02 52.66
N VAL A 12 -4.97 -10.60 53.21
CA VAL A 12 -3.63 -10.55 52.64
C VAL A 12 -3.57 -11.23 51.27
N LEU A 13 -4.20 -12.41 51.12
CA LEU A 13 -4.24 -13.14 49.85
C LEU A 13 -4.93 -12.33 48.74
N ARG A 14 -6.04 -11.66 49.05
CA ARG A 14 -6.76 -10.78 48.09
C ARG A 14 -5.91 -9.60 47.65
N VAL A 15 -5.17 -8.98 48.57
CA VAL A 15 -4.25 -7.87 48.25
C VAL A 15 -3.15 -8.38 47.32
N VAL A 16 -2.55 -9.53 47.58
CA VAL A 16 -1.51 -10.12 46.73
C VAL A 16 -2.04 -10.39 45.32
N ILE A 17 -3.23 -10.99 45.18
CA ILE A 17 -3.86 -11.24 43.87
C ILE A 17 -4.12 -9.93 43.13
N LEU A 18 -4.60 -8.90 43.83
CA LEU A 18 -4.83 -7.58 43.25
C LEU A 18 -3.51 -6.95 42.74
N VAL A 19 -2.44 -7.02 43.52
CA VAL A 19 -1.12 -6.49 43.11
C VAL A 19 -0.58 -7.24 41.90
N ILE A 20 -0.68 -8.57 41.89
CA ILE A 20 -0.26 -9.39 40.74
C ILE A 20 -1.11 -9.05 39.51
N GLY A 21 -2.43 -8.90 39.68
CA GLY A 21 -3.34 -8.51 38.60
C GLY A 21 -3.02 -7.14 38.03
N ILE A 22 -2.73 -6.14 38.89
CA ILE A 22 -2.31 -4.80 38.48
C ILE A 22 -0.97 -4.84 37.75
N ALA A 23 0.01 -5.61 38.25
CA ALA A 23 1.31 -5.75 37.61
C ALA A 23 1.20 -6.44 36.25
N ALA A 24 0.43 -7.53 36.16
CA ALA A 24 0.16 -8.22 34.90
C ALA A 24 -0.58 -7.32 33.90
N TRP A 25 -1.59 -6.58 34.35
CA TRP A 25 -2.28 -5.59 33.53
C TRP A 25 -1.33 -4.49 33.05
N ALA A 26 -0.50 -3.94 33.93
CA ALA A 26 0.46 -2.89 33.58
C ALA A 26 1.52 -3.37 32.57
N ILE A 27 1.91 -4.65 32.62
CA ILE A 27 2.82 -5.26 31.64
C ILE A 27 2.09 -5.49 30.30
N HIS A 28 0.87 -6.01 30.31
CA HIS A 28 0.10 -6.28 29.08
C HIS A 28 -0.46 -5.02 28.43
N ALA A 29 -0.69 -3.97 29.21
CA ALA A 29 -1.17 -2.67 28.75
C ALA A 29 -0.03 -1.74 28.29
N GLN A 30 1.23 -2.22 28.23
CA GLN A 30 2.31 -1.47 27.61
C GLN A 30 2.03 -1.31 26.12
N VAL A 31 1.61 -0.11 25.73
CA VAL A 31 1.56 0.29 24.34
C VAL A 31 3.01 0.56 23.90
N PRO A 32 3.47 0.01 22.76
CA PRO A 32 4.79 0.38 22.26
C PRO A 32 4.88 1.91 22.14
N PRO A 33 6.04 2.52 22.43
CA PRO A 33 6.20 3.95 22.24
C PRO A 33 5.84 4.30 20.78
N PRO A 34 5.20 5.45 20.53
CA PRO A 34 4.91 5.89 19.17
C PRO A 34 6.18 5.83 18.32
N THR A 35 6.06 5.29 17.11
CA THR A 35 7.16 5.27 16.16
C THR A 35 7.68 6.70 15.97
N GLN A 36 8.96 6.92 16.24
CA GLN A 36 9.60 8.20 15.94
C GLN A 36 9.77 8.29 14.42
N LEU A 37 9.13 9.25 13.79
CA LEU A 37 9.31 9.54 12.38
C LEU A 37 10.55 10.40 12.22
N ASP A 38 11.61 9.85 11.64
CA ASP A 38 12.76 10.64 11.21
C ASP A 38 12.39 11.35 9.89
N PRO A 39 12.28 12.69 9.87
CA PRO A 39 11.94 13.42 8.65
C PRO A 39 12.96 13.23 7.52
N ASN A 40 14.19 12.83 7.85
CA ASN A 40 15.29 12.69 6.90
C ASN A 40 15.66 11.23 6.64
N GLU A 41 14.79 10.29 6.97
CA GLU A 41 15.04 8.86 6.76
C GLU A 41 15.34 8.56 5.29
N TRP A 42 16.38 7.75 5.03
CA TRP A 42 16.79 7.41 3.65
C TRP A 42 16.14 6.11 3.18
N TRP A 43 15.43 6.16 2.06
CA TRP A 43 14.62 5.06 1.52
C TRP A 43 15.20 4.42 0.25
N GLY A 44 16.20 5.06 -0.36
CA GLY A 44 16.87 4.54 -1.55
C GLY A 44 17.99 3.54 -1.25
N PRO A 45 18.70 3.06 -2.30
CA PRO A 45 19.94 2.30 -2.13
C PRO A 45 20.94 3.09 -1.28
N LYS A 46 21.54 2.45 -0.26
CA LYS A 46 22.39 3.13 0.74
C LYS A 46 23.68 3.68 0.12
N GLU A 47 24.18 3.03 -0.92
CA GLU A 47 25.36 3.42 -1.68
C GLU A 47 25.22 4.76 -2.42
N LEU A 48 23.99 5.22 -2.65
CA LEU A 48 23.68 6.48 -3.30
C LEU A 48 23.50 7.64 -2.30
N GLN A 49 23.50 7.36 -0.99
CA GLN A 49 23.28 8.39 0.03
C GLN A 49 24.34 9.49 -0.06
N GLY A 50 23.89 10.75 -0.17
CA GLY A 50 24.75 11.92 -0.36
C GLY A 50 25.34 12.07 -1.76
N ARG A 51 24.95 11.22 -2.72
CA ARG A 51 25.41 11.25 -4.13
C ARG A 51 24.26 11.40 -5.14
N THR A 52 23.04 11.62 -4.66
CA THR A 52 21.86 11.77 -5.53
C THR A 52 21.75 13.18 -6.09
N ASN A 53 21.03 13.27 -7.21
CA ASN A 53 20.71 14.54 -7.84
C ASN A 53 19.31 14.99 -7.41
N GLU A 54 19.26 16.07 -6.62
CA GLU A 54 18.04 16.69 -6.09
C GLU A 54 17.41 17.72 -7.03
N THR A 55 18.00 17.93 -8.22
CA THR A 55 17.42 18.81 -9.24
C THR A 55 16.08 18.26 -9.75
N VAL A 56 15.16 19.18 -9.98
CA VAL A 56 13.89 18.89 -10.66
C VAL A 56 14.16 18.74 -12.15
N ARG A 57 13.94 17.54 -12.68
CA ARG A 57 14.16 17.17 -14.08
C ARG A 57 12.84 16.85 -14.77
N HIS A 58 12.75 17.19 -16.06
CA HIS A 58 11.60 16.82 -16.88
C HIS A 58 11.46 15.30 -16.97
N PHE A 59 10.23 14.82 -17.08
CA PHE A 59 9.91 13.43 -17.29
C PHE A 59 8.86 13.32 -18.39
N GLU A 60 8.95 12.27 -19.21
CA GLU A 60 7.93 11.97 -20.22
C GLU A 60 7.46 10.55 -19.99
N ILE A 61 6.13 10.37 -19.97
CA ILE A 61 5.52 9.05 -19.93
C ILE A 61 5.71 8.43 -21.30
N ARG A 62 6.20 7.19 -21.33
CA ARG A 62 6.41 6.44 -22.56
C ARG A 62 5.85 5.03 -22.47
N PHE A 63 5.03 4.67 -23.43
CA PHE A 63 4.53 3.33 -23.68
C PHE A 63 5.29 2.71 -24.86
N CYS A 64 6.42 2.06 -24.56
CA CYS A 64 7.24 1.41 -25.59
C CYS A 64 6.47 0.29 -26.31
N ASP A 65 6.68 0.15 -27.62
CA ASP A 65 6.02 -0.87 -28.45
C ASP A 65 6.23 -2.30 -27.91
N GLU A 66 7.42 -2.61 -27.37
CA GLU A 66 7.71 -3.91 -26.77
C GLU A 66 6.80 -4.22 -25.56
N MET A 67 6.59 -3.23 -24.69
CA MET A 67 5.70 -3.38 -23.53
C MET A 67 4.25 -3.51 -23.97
N ILE A 68 3.82 -2.74 -24.97
CA ILE A 68 2.45 -2.84 -25.52
C ILE A 68 2.25 -4.23 -26.14
N HIS A 69 3.19 -4.72 -26.93
CA HIS A 69 3.13 -6.05 -27.53
C HIS A 69 3.12 -7.16 -26.48
N ASP A 70 3.95 -7.08 -25.42
CA ASP A 70 3.93 -8.05 -24.33
C ASP A 70 2.57 -8.05 -23.60
N LEU A 71 2.03 -6.86 -23.28
CA LEU A 71 0.71 -6.70 -22.67
C LEU A 71 -0.38 -7.34 -23.53
N VAL A 72 -0.49 -6.96 -24.80
CA VAL A 72 -1.50 -7.49 -25.73
C VAL A 72 -1.36 -9.01 -25.87
N SER A 73 -0.13 -9.52 -25.96
CA SER A 73 0.13 -10.96 -26.01
C SER A 73 -0.36 -11.70 -24.76
N ARG A 74 -0.17 -11.12 -23.57
CA ARG A 74 -0.65 -11.71 -22.30
C ARG A 74 -2.16 -11.64 -22.19
N LEU A 75 -2.76 -10.52 -22.56
CA LEU A 75 -4.20 -10.35 -22.60
C LEU A 75 -4.84 -11.40 -23.52
N LYS A 76 -4.34 -11.60 -24.74
CA LYS A 76 -4.87 -12.60 -25.68
C LYS A 76 -4.64 -14.06 -25.26
N ARG A 77 -3.64 -14.31 -24.41
CA ARG A 77 -3.30 -15.65 -23.89
C ARG A 77 -3.81 -15.89 -22.46
N HIS A 78 -4.74 -15.06 -21.98
CA HIS A 78 -5.30 -15.26 -20.65
C HIS A 78 -6.03 -16.60 -20.55
N ARG A 79 -6.04 -17.18 -19.35
CA ARG A 79 -6.76 -18.43 -19.10
C ARG A 79 -8.26 -18.16 -19.03
N LYS A 80 -9.04 -19.16 -19.40
CA LYS A 80 -10.48 -19.18 -19.13
C LYS A 80 -10.73 -19.12 -17.61
N LEU A 81 -11.58 -18.21 -17.19
CA LEU A 81 -11.93 -18.03 -15.78
C LEU A 81 -13.12 -18.91 -15.39
N ALA A 82 -13.28 -19.15 -14.09
CA ALA A 82 -14.45 -19.85 -13.57
C ALA A 82 -15.72 -19.02 -13.84
N PRO A 83 -16.84 -19.65 -14.22
CA PRO A 83 -18.10 -18.94 -14.42
C PRO A 83 -18.61 -18.36 -13.09
N PRO A 84 -19.30 -17.22 -13.11
CA PRO A 84 -19.84 -16.61 -11.91
C PRO A 84 -21.09 -17.37 -11.44
N LEU A 85 -21.47 -17.16 -10.18
CA LEU A 85 -22.76 -17.61 -9.66
C LEU A 85 -23.91 -16.84 -10.33
N GLU A 86 -24.98 -17.55 -10.67
CA GLU A 86 -26.14 -16.96 -11.33
C GLU A 86 -26.81 -15.88 -10.47
N GLY A 87 -27.19 -14.76 -11.09
CA GLY A 87 -27.93 -13.68 -10.42
C GLY A 87 -27.14 -12.89 -9.37
N THR A 88 -25.84 -13.12 -9.23
CA THR A 88 -25.04 -12.50 -8.15
C THR A 88 -24.36 -11.18 -8.51
N ALA A 89 -24.48 -10.71 -9.76
CA ALA A 89 -23.84 -9.48 -10.25
C ALA A 89 -22.39 -9.36 -9.75
N PHE A 90 -22.08 -8.41 -8.86
CA PHE A 90 -20.75 -8.19 -8.29
C PHE A 90 -20.65 -8.50 -6.77
N TYR A 91 -21.66 -9.17 -6.18
CA TYR A 91 -21.69 -9.42 -4.72
C TYR A 91 -20.51 -10.27 -4.20
N TYR A 92 -19.92 -11.10 -5.06
CA TYR A 92 -18.77 -11.96 -4.73
C TYR A 92 -17.46 -11.44 -5.34
N GLY A 93 -17.40 -10.15 -5.68
CA GLY A 93 -16.27 -9.54 -6.37
C GLY A 93 -16.52 -9.37 -7.86
N PHE A 94 -15.44 -9.27 -8.65
CA PHE A 94 -15.56 -8.97 -10.07
C PHE A 94 -16.25 -10.10 -10.84
N ASN A 95 -17.32 -9.77 -11.56
CA ASN A 95 -18.07 -10.75 -12.32
C ASN A 95 -17.27 -11.21 -13.56
N THR A 96 -16.99 -12.52 -13.66
CA THR A 96 -16.15 -13.05 -14.73
C THR A 96 -16.79 -12.96 -16.12
N ASN A 97 -18.12 -12.82 -16.23
CA ASN A 97 -18.78 -12.56 -17.52
C ASN A 97 -18.42 -11.17 -18.10
N GLN A 98 -17.87 -10.27 -17.28
CA GLN A 98 -17.47 -8.94 -17.74
C GLN A 98 -16.02 -8.91 -18.25
N ILE A 99 -15.19 -9.92 -17.95
CA ILE A 99 -13.75 -9.89 -18.25
C ILE A 99 -13.49 -9.88 -19.75
N ASP A 100 -14.16 -10.74 -20.53
CA ASP A 100 -13.89 -10.86 -21.97
C ASP A 100 -14.11 -9.53 -22.73
N PRO A 101 -15.19 -8.76 -22.49
CA PRO A 101 -15.33 -7.39 -23.02
C PRO A 101 -14.16 -6.46 -22.67
N TRP A 102 -13.71 -6.43 -21.41
CA TRP A 102 -12.60 -5.57 -20.98
C TRP A 102 -11.27 -5.98 -21.62
N VAL A 103 -10.99 -7.29 -21.67
CA VAL A 103 -9.78 -7.82 -22.30
C VAL A 103 -9.77 -7.49 -23.78
N LYS A 104 -10.90 -7.67 -24.47
CA LYS A 104 -11.03 -7.34 -25.89
C LYS A 104 -10.76 -5.86 -26.14
N TYR A 105 -11.48 -4.98 -25.43
CA TYR A 105 -11.31 -3.54 -25.59
C TYR A 105 -9.85 -3.13 -25.38
N TRP A 106 -9.21 -3.61 -24.31
CA TRP A 106 -7.85 -3.22 -24.00
C TRP A 106 -6.81 -3.77 -25.00
N ALA A 107 -7.03 -4.98 -25.54
CA ALA A 107 -6.12 -5.61 -26.47
C ALA A 107 -6.29 -5.16 -27.93
N GLU A 108 -7.45 -4.61 -28.29
CA GLU A 108 -7.82 -4.38 -29.70
C GLU A 108 -8.26 -2.95 -30.01
N GLU A 109 -8.88 -2.25 -29.05
CA GLU A 109 -9.56 -0.97 -29.31
C GLU A 109 -8.91 0.21 -28.57
N TYR A 110 -8.20 -0.05 -27.47
CA TYR A 110 -7.54 0.99 -26.67
C TYR A 110 -6.31 1.58 -27.40
N ASP A 111 -6.39 2.85 -27.80
CA ASP A 111 -5.29 3.56 -28.46
C ASP A 111 -4.21 3.99 -27.45
N PHE A 112 -3.16 3.19 -27.32
CA PHE A 112 -2.04 3.50 -26.43
C PHE A 112 -1.29 4.79 -26.81
N LYS A 113 -1.18 5.13 -28.10
CA LYS A 113 -0.45 6.33 -28.54
C LYS A 113 -1.23 7.59 -28.21
N GLU A 114 -2.54 7.57 -28.45
CA GLU A 114 -3.43 8.66 -28.04
C GLU A 114 -3.36 8.86 -26.52
N ARG A 115 -3.32 7.77 -25.75
CA ARG A 115 -3.30 7.83 -24.29
C ARG A 115 -1.95 8.29 -23.73
N GLU A 116 -0.84 7.89 -24.35
CA GLU A 116 0.50 8.42 -24.04
C GLU A 116 0.52 9.95 -24.24
N ALA A 117 0.01 10.43 -25.38
CA ALA A 117 -0.08 11.86 -25.66
C ALA A 117 -1.01 12.59 -24.66
N TYR A 118 -2.16 11.98 -24.34
CA TYR A 118 -3.09 12.52 -23.35
C TYR A 118 -2.45 12.67 -21.97
N PHE A 119 -1.68 11.69 -21.51
CA PHE A 119 -0.99 11.81 -20.22
C PHE A 119 0.05 12.92 -20.24
N ASN A 120 0.85 13.02 -21.31
CA ASN A 120 1.88 14.04 -21.46
C ASN A 120 1.36 15.44 -21.83
N GLN A 121 0.04 15.67 -21.87
CA GLN A 121 -0.51 17.01 -22.10
C GLN A 121 -0.15 18.00 -20.98
N TYR A 122 0.23 17.49 -19.81
CA TYR A 122 0.69 18.28 -18.68
C TYR A 122 2.19 18.05 -18.42
N PRO A 123 2.93 19.08 -17.94
CA PRO A 123 4.34 18.91 -17.61
C PRO A 123 4.55 17.95 -16.44
N HIS A 124 5.38 16.93 -16.67
CA HIS A 124 5.80 15.97 -15.66
C HIS A 124 7.24 16.19 -15.26
N TYR A 125 7.52 15.91 -14.00
CA TYR A 125 8.87 16.05 -13.45
C TYR A 125 9.20 14.88 -12.53
N LYS A 126 10.49 14.70 -12.30
CA LYS A 126 11.03 13.87 -11.22
C LYS A 126 12.05 14.66 -10.42
N THR A 127 12.15 14.37 -9.14
CA THR A 127 13.29 14.78 -8.31
C THR A 127 13.61 13.68 -7.31
N ASN A 128 14.85 13.61 -6.84
CA ASN A 128 15.22 12.69 -5.80
C ASN A 128 14.88 13.27 -4.43
N ILE A 129 14.08 12.55 -3.63
CA ILE A 129 13.79 12.89 -2.23
C ILE A 129 14.15 11.66 -1.41
N GLN A 130 15.10 11.81 -0.49
CA GLN A 130 15.50 10.75 0.44
C GLN A 130 15.85 9.42 -0.26
N GLY A 131 16.47 9.49 -1.44
CA GLY A 131 16.92 8.33 -2.20
C GLY A 131 15.91 7.76 -3.20
N LEU A 132 14.71 8.31 -3.28
CA LEU A 132 13.67 7.88 -4.21
C LEU A 132 13.40 8.94 -5.27
N ASP A 133 13.22 8.50 -6.51
CA ASP A 133 12.77 9.37 -7.59
C ASP A 133 11.26 9.58 -7.52
N ILE A 134 10.87 10.75 -7.01
CA ILE A 134 9.46 11.12 -6.85
C ILE A 134 8.97 11.81 -8.11
N HIS A 135 7.98 11.20 -8.77
CA HIS A 135 7.29 11.77 -9.94
C HIS A 135 6.15 12.68 -9.50
N PHE A 136 6.00 13.81 -10.18
CA PHE A 136 4.88 14.72 -9.97
C PHE A 136 4.50 15.47 -11.24
N LEU A 137 3.28 16.00 -11.24
CA LEU A 137 2.75 16.96 -12.20
C LEU A 137 2.85 18.36 -11.60
N ARG A 138 3.21 19.36 -12.41
CA ARG A 138 3.11 20.77 -12.00
C ARG A 138 2.46 21.57 -13.11
N VAL A 139 1.27 22.07 -12.84
CA VAL A 139 0.49 22.90 -13.76
C VAL A 139 0.32 24.28 -13.13
N THR A 140 0.82 25.31 -13.80
CA THR A 140 0.61 26.71 -13.41
C THR A 140 -0.55 27.29 -14.22
N PRO A 141 -1.55 27.92 -13.57
CA PRO A 141 -2.62 28.60 -14.29
C PRO A 141 -2.04 29.76 -15.11
N GLN A 142 -2.72 30.10 -16.20
CA GLN A 142 -2.43 31.28 -17.02
C GLN A 142 -3.11 32.52 -16.46
#